data_AF-A0A819YAA1-F1
#
_entry.id   AF-A0A819YAA1-F1
#
_cell.length_a   1.000
_cell.length_b   1.000
_cell.length_c   1.000
_cell.angle_alpha   90.00
_cell.angle_beta   90.00
_cell.angle_gamma   90.00
#
_symmetry.space_group_name_H-M   'P 1'
#
loop_
_entity.id
_entity.type
_entity.pdbx_description
1 polymer ?
#
loop_
_entity_poly.entity_id
_entity_poly.type
_entity_poly.pdbx_seq_one_letter_code
_entity_poly.pdbx_strand_id
1 'polypeptide(L)'
;VHNRLNSRLPKSHPNIWTFIKCIQGEENRFNHLMIQMKAGLSTRPKTAKTQAIQQRLDTLYARYNNSETGATELFDELSYVVAKNISSKKK
;
A
#
# COMPACT_ATOMS: atom_id res chain seq x y z
N VAL A 1 2.85 20.05 4.55
CA VAL A 1 2.50 18.77 5.21
C VAL A 1 3.62 18.43 6.18
N HIS A 2 3.43 18.67 7.48
CA HIS A 2 4.47 18.35 8.47
C HIS A 2 4.60 16.82 8.61
N ASN A 3 5.82 16.33 8.47
CA ASN A 3 6.12 14.89 8.58
C ASN A 3 5.91 14.47 10.04
N ARG A 4 4.93 13.60 10.32
CA ARG A 4 4.46 13.26 11.68
C ARG A 4 5.53 12.58 12.55
N LEU A 5 6.51 11.93 11.91
CA LEU A 5 7.71 11.42 12.57
C LEU A 5 8.52 12.55 13.21
N ASN A 6 8.68 13.67 12.50
CA ASN A 6 9.42 14.84 12.99
C ASN A 6 8.70 15.54 14.16
N SER A 7 7.38 15.37 14.30
CA SER A 7 6.64 15.91 15.46
C SER A 7 6.69 15.00 16.71
N ARG A 8 6.97 13.69 16.55
CA ARG A 8 7.06 12.74 17.67
C ARG A 8 8.47 12.60 18.22
N LEU A 9 9.47 13.08 17.48
CA LEU A 9 10.85 13.14 17.91
C LEU A 9 11.10 14.53 18.51
N PRO A 10 11.24 14.67 19.84
CA PRO A 10 11.30 15.98 20.51
C PRO A 10 12.60 16.76 20.25
N LYS A 11 13.60 16.12 19.61
CA LYS A 11 14.91 16.71 19.28
C LYS A 11 15.24 16.43 17.83
N SER A 12 15.96 17.34 17.18
CA SER A 12 16.52 17.17 15.83
C SER A 12 17.40 15.92 15.70
N HIS A 13 18.01 15.48 16.81
CA HIS A 13 18.79 14.25 16.92
C HIS A 13 18.36 13.44 18.15
N PRO A 14 17.30 12.63 18.06
CA PRO A 14 16.90 11.73 19.14
C PRO A 14 17.94 10.62 19.33
N ASN A 15 18.08 10.08 20.55
CA ASN A 15 18.94 8.91 20.73
C ASN A 15 18.41 7.74 19.90
N ILE A 16 19.31 6.83 19.49
CA ILE A 16 18.97 5.72 18.60
C ILE A 16 17.80 4.88 19.12
N TRP A 17 17.69 4.72 20.44
CA TRP A 17 16.59 3.99 21.09
C TRP A 17 15.22 4.66 20.95
N THR A 18 15.17 5.98 21.03
CA THR A 18 13.95 6.78 20.86
C THR A 18 13.50 6.73 19.40
N PHE A 19 14.45 6.76 18.47
CA PHE A 19 14.17 6.54 17.05
C PHE A 19 13.59 5.13 16.80
N ILE A 20 14.24 4.08 17.32
CA ILE A 20 13.76 2.69 17.19
C ILE A 20 12.34 2.53 17.74
N LYS A 21 12.07 3.04 18.96
CA LYS A 21 10.72 3.00 19.55
C LYS A 21 9.69 3.74 18.70
N CYS A 22 10.07 4.87 18.09
CA CYS A 22 9.19 5.62 17.21
C CYS A 22 8.85 4.83 15.94
N ILE A 23 9.84 4.15 15.32
CA ILE A 23 9.63 3.30 14.14
C ILE A 23 8.71 2.12 14.49
N GLN A 24 8.97 1.41 15.59
CA GLN A 24 8.12 0.30 16.05
C GLN A 24 6.67 0.76 16.31
N GLY A 25 6.49 1.97 16.87
CA GLY A 25 5.17 2.56 17.08
C GLY A 25 4.44 2.88 15.79
N GLU A 26 5.14 3.34 14.75
CA GLU A 26 4.54 3.56 13.43
C GLU A 26 4.21 2.24 12.72
N GLU A 27 5.06 1.23 12.82
CA GLU A 27 4.80 -0.12 12.28
C GLU A 27 3.49 -0.70 12.84
N ASN A 28 3.32 -0.65 14.16
CA ASN A 28 2.08 -1.08 14.82
C ASN A 28 0.85 -0.28 14.34
N ARG A 29 1.00 1.03 14.12
CA ARG A 29 -0.07 1.88 13.59
C ARG A 29 -0.43 1.51 12.15
N PHE A 30 0.56 1.27 11.30
CA PHE A 30 0.34 0.83 9.93
C PHE A 30 -0.34 -0.53 9.88
N ASN A 31 0.06 -1.47 10.75
CA ASN A 31 -0.61 -2.76 10.88
C ASN A 31 -2.09 -2.61 11.27
N HIS A 32 -2.39 -1.74 12.24
CA HIS A 32 -3.77 -1.48 12.64
C HIS A 32 -4.61 -0.86 11.51
N LEU A 33 -4.06 0.13 10.79
CA LEU A 33 -4.69 0.73 9.61
C LEU A 33 -4.94 -0.32 8.52
N MET A 34 -3.98 -1.21 8.28
CA MET A 34 -4.11 -2.30 7.30
C MET A 34 -5.27 -3.23 7.67
N ILE A 35 -5.40 -3.60 8.95
CA ILE A 35 -6.50 -4.43 9.45
C ILE A 35 -7.85 -3.73 9.26
N GLN A 36 -7.95 -2.45 9.65
CA GLN A 36 -9.18 -1.68 9.47
C GLN A 36 -9.57 -1.52 7.99
N MET A 37 -8.60 -1.28 7.11
CA MET A 37 -8.84 -1.21 5.67
C MET A 37 -9.32 -2.55 5.11
N LYS A 38 -8.70 -3.66 5.51
CA LYS A 38 -9.14 -5.01 5.11
C LYS A 38 -10.57 -5.32 5.60
N ALA A 39 -10.88 -4.97 6.85
CA ALA A 39 -12.21 -5.15 7.42
C ALA A 39 -13.27 -4.28 6.71
N GLY A 40 -12.97 -3.01 6.44
CA GLY A 40 -13.86 -2.10 5.71
C GLY A 40 -14.02 -2.42 4.22
N LEU A 41 -13.03 -3.08 3.60
CA LEU A 41 -13.14 -3.62 2.25
C LEU A 41 -14.07 -4.85 2.19
N SER A 42 -14.20 -5.60 3.28
CA SER A 42 -15.08 -6.77 3.36
C SER A 42 -16.56 -6.41 3.36
N THR A 43 -16.94 -5.19 3.76
CA THR A 43 -18.35 -4.79 3.92
C THR A 43 -18.93 -4.03 2.72
N ARG A 44 -18.11 -3.67 1.73
CA ARG A 44 -18.59 -3.00 0.51
C ARG A 44 -18.84 -4.03 -0.60
N PRO A 45 -20.03 -4.03 -1.24
CA PRO A 45 -20.23 -4.82 -2.45
C PRO A 45 -19.22 -4.35 -3.51
N LYS A 46 -18.35 -5.27 -3.92
CA LYS A 46 -17.35 -4.98 -4.95
C LYS A 46 -18.09 -4.69 -6.25
N THR A 47 -17.93 -3.47 -6.77
CA THR A 47 -18.45 -3.14 -8.11
C THR A 47 -17.78 -4.03 -9.15
N ALA A 48 -18.45 -4.31 -10.28
CA ALA A 48 -17.89 -5.12 -11.38
C ALA A 48 -16.51 -4.60 -11.84
N LYS A 49 -16.31 -3.27 -11.83
CA LYS A 49 -15.02 -2.63 -12.14
C LYS A 49 -13.94 -2.96 -11.09
N THR A 50 -14.28 -2.95 -9.80
CA THR A 50 -13.36 -3.31 -8.71
C THR A 50 -12.99 -4.79 -8.77
N GLN A 51 -13.93 -5.68 -9.11
CA GLN A 51 -13.65 -7.11 -9.29
C GLN A 51 -12.71 -7.35 -10.48
N ALA A 52 -12.93 -6.70 -11.62
CA ALA A 52 -12.05 -6.83 -12.78
C ALA A 52 -10.63 -6.33 -12.51
N ILE A 53 -10.47 -5.25 -11.74
CA ILE A 53 -9.15 -4.76 -11.30
C ILE A 53 -8.48 -5.78 -10.38
N GLN A 54 -9.24 -6.33 -9.42
CA GLN A 54 -8.73 -7.34 -8.50
C GLN A 54 -8.27 -8.60 -9.26
N GLN A 55 -9.08 -9.12 -10.18
CA GLN A 55 -8.74 -10.28 -11.01
C GLN A 55 -7.46 -10.04 -11.82
N ARG A 56 -7.25 -8.82 -12.36
CA ARG A 56 -6.02 -8.46 -13.07
C ARG A 56 -4.80 -8.48 -12.14
N LEU A 57 -4.93 -7.92 -10.94
CA LEU A 57 -3.86 -7.95 -9.95
C LEU A 57 -3.53 -9.39 -9.53
N ASP A 58 -4.56 -10.20 -9.24
CA ASP A 58 -4.39 -11.60 -8.86
C ASP A 58 -3.67 -12.40 -9.96
N THR A 59 -4.03 -12.16 -11.23
CA THR A 59 -3.35 -12.78 -12.39
C THR A 59 -1.89 -12.33 -12.51
N LEU A 60 -1.59 -11.07 -12.24
CA LEU A 60 -0.24 -10.53 -12.30
C LEU A 60 0.66 -11.13 -11.21
N TYR A 61 0.13 -11.24 -9.99
CA TYR A 61 0.84 -11.90 -8.88
C TYR A 61 1.02 -13.39 -9.10
N ALA A 62 0.03 -14.08 -9.69
CA ALA A 62 0.16 -15.49 -10.04
C ALA A 62 1.31 -15.71 -11.04
N ARG A 63 1.40 -14.88 -12.09
CA ARG A 63 2.48 -14.94 -13.07
C ARG A 63 3.85 -14.66 -12.46
N TYR A 64 3.94 -13.71 -11.54
CA TYR A 64 5.18 -13.45 -10.80
C TYR A 64 5.58 -14.65 -9.92
N ASN A 65 4.63 -15.23 -9.18
CA ASN A 65 4.88 -16.39 -8.33
C ASN A 65 5.27 -17.64 -9.15
N ASN A 66 4.73 -17.79 -10.35
CA ASN A 66 5.10 -18.85 -11.30
C ASN A 66 6.42 -18.57 -12.03
N SER A 67 7.12 -17.47 -11.73
CA SER A 67 8.34 -17.03 -12.42
C SER A 67 8.15 -16.77 -13.92
N GLU A 68 6.92 -16.53 -14.37
CA GLU A 68 6.60 -16.17 -15.76
C GLU A 68 6.91 -14.70 -16.07
N THR A 69 7.02 -13.87 -15.03
CA THR A 69 7.31 -12.43 -15.13
C THR A 69 8.31 -12.01 -14.06
N GLY A 70 9.22 -11.11 -14.41
CA GLY A 70 10.24 -10.60 -13.49
C GLY A 70 9.71 -9.51 -12.54
N ALA A 71 10.48 -9.19 -11.50
CA ALA A 71 10.09 -8.15 -10.54
C ALA A 71 9.92 -6.77 -11.18
N THR A 72 10.78 -6.42 -12.15
CA THR A 72 10.69 -5.15 -12.90
C THR A 72 9.39 -5.05 -13.70
N GLU A 73 9.04 -6.11 -14.41
CA GLU A 73 7.83 -6.20 -15.22
C GLU A 73 6.56 -6.17 -14.36
N LEU A 74 6.60 -6.80 -13.18
CA LEU A 74 5.55 -6.69 -12.17
C LEU A 74 5.33 -5.22 -11.75
N PHE A 75 6.40 -4.48 -11.47
CA PHE A 75 6.29 -3.07 -11.06
C PHE A 75 5.75 -2.17 -12.17
N ASP A 76 6.15 -2.39 -13.42
CA ASP A 76 5.65 -1.64 -14.56
C ASP A 76 4.15 -1.87 -14.79
N GLU A 77 3.72 -3.13 -14.77
CA GLU A 77 2.32 -3.51 -14.93
C GLU A 77 1.43 -3.01 -13.78
N LEU A 78 1.92 -3.07 -12.53
CA LEU A 78 1.22 -2.47 -11.39
C LEU A 78 1.09 -0.96 -11.55
N SER A 79 2.15 -0.29 -11.97
CA SER A 79 2.15 1.17 -12.20
C SER A 79 1.17 1.56 -13.29
N TYR A 80 1.08 0.79 -14.37
CA TYR A 80 0.11 0.98 -15.45
C TYR A 80 -1.33 0.80 -14.97
N VAL A 81 -1.63 -0.25 -14.19
CA VAL A 81 -2.96 -0.47 -13.62
C VAL A 81 -3.40 0.69 -12.71
N VAL A 82 -2.49 1.24 -11.92
CA VAL A 82 -2.75 2.40 -11.06
C VAL A 82 -2.98 3.67 -11.90
N ALA A 83 -2.09 3.96 -12.85
CA ALA A 83 -2.19 5.15 -13.72
C ALA A 83 -3.49 5.18 -14.51
N LYS A 84 -3.89 4.05 -15.09
CA LYS A 84 -5.15 3.90 -15.85
C LYS A 84 -6.38 4.15 -14.99
N ASN A 85 -6.36 3.69 -13.74
CA ASN A 85 -7.46 3.90 -12.80
C ASN A 85 -7.55 5.35 -12.30
N ILE A 86 -6.42 6.05 -12.16
CA ILE A 86 -6.38 7.47 -11.81
C ILE A 86 -6.91 8.33 -12.96
N SER A 87 -6.49 8.04 -14.20
CA SER A 87 -6.96 8.76 -15.40
C SER A 87 -8.48 8.63 -15.62
N SER A 88 -9.08 7.50 -15.24
CA SER A 88 -10.52 7.27 -15.37
C SER A 88 -11.38 8.08 -14.40
N LYS A 89 -10.82 8.68 -13.34
CA LYS A 89 -11.57 9.49 -12.35
C LYS A 89 -11.64 10.99 -12.68
N LYS A 90 -10.96 11.45 -13.73
CA LYS A 90 -10.90 12.87 -14.14
C LYS A 90 -11.98 13.28 -15.17
N LYS A 91 -13.06 12.51 -15.33
CA LYS A 91 -14.22 12.84 -16.16
C LYS A 91 -15.47 12.91 -15.31
#